data_AF-A0AA40W029-F1
#
_entry.id   AF-A0AA40W029-F1
#
_cell.length_a   1.000
_cell.length_b   1.000
_cell.length_c   1.000
_cell.angle_alpha   90.00
_cell.angle_beta   90.00
_cell.angle_gamma   90.00
#
_symmetry.space_group_name_H-M   'P 1'
#
loop_
_entity.id
_entity.type
_entity.pdbx_description
1 polymer ?
#
loop_
_entity_poly.entity_id
_entity_poly.type
_entity_poly.pdbx_seq_one_letter_code
_entity_poly.pdbx_strand_id
1 'polypeptide(L)'
;MAGWRGYAVVALLVAGVVGGSAWTARGWLADASEAKAASDRDKERLAEAQAKMTAIEAAREEGRRRTAEVEKARDDAKKQAAAAVASAASARTEHNRLRDRADALARAASGRDPAAAGGSPPGADGVDLLAYMLRRVSDRATQLADIADGARVAGLTCERIYDALRQ
;
A
#
# COMPACT_ATOMS: atom_id res chain seq x y z
N MET A 1 -18.66 -64.26 78.60
CA MET A 1 -18.38 -64.11 77.15
C MET A 1 -18.35 -62.64 76.73
N ALA A 2 -17.48 -61.80 77.34
CA ALA A 2 -17.51 -60.34 77.15
C ALA A 2 -16.22 -59.73 76.55
N GLY A 3 -15.15 -60.49 76.37
CA GLY A 3 -13.84 -59.96 75.97
C GLY A 3 -13.76 -59.41 74.53
N TRP A 4 -14.45 -60.04 73.57
CA TRP A 4 -14.28 -59.67 72.15
C TRP A 4 -14.93 -58.34 71.75
N ARG A 5 -16.00 -57.91 72.45
CA ARG A 5 -16.72 -56.67 72.13
C ARG A 5 -15.88 -55.42 72.36
N GLY A 6 -15.00 -55.42 73.36
CA GLY A 6 -14.07 -54.30 73.62
C GLY A 6 -13.04 -54.15 72.50
N TYR A 7 -12.45 -55.26 72.05
CA TYR A 7 -11.50 -55.25 70.93
C TYR A 7 -12.15 -54.82 69.62
N ALA A 8 -13.42 -55.19 69.38
CA ALA A 8 -14.16 -54.77 68.19
C ALA A 8 -14.36 -53.24 68.14
N VAL A 9 -14.67 -52.61 69.29
CA VAL A 9 -14.83 -51.15 69.37
C VAL A 9 -13.50 -50.43 69.14
N VAL A 10 -12.42 -50.93 69.73
CA VAL A 10 -11.08 -50.35 69.52
C VAL A 10 -10.66 -50.47 68.05
N ALA A 11 -10.90 -51.62 67.41
CA ALA A 11 -10.59 -51.82 66.00
C ALA A 11 -11.35 -50.83 65.08
N LEU A 12 -12.62 -50.55 65.38
CA LEU A 12 -13.42 -49.58 64.62
C LEU A 12 -12.93 -48.14 64.80
N LEU A 13 -12.54 -47.75 66.01
CA LEU A 13 -11.97 -46.42 66.27
C LEU A 13 -10.63 -46.23 65.53
N VAL A 14 -9.76 -47.23 65.57
CA VAL A 14 -8.49 -47.21 64.83
C VAL A 14 -8.75 -47.12 63.32
N ALA A 15 -9.68 -47.92 62.79
CA ALA A 15 -10.05 -47.86 61.38
C ALA A 15 -10.61 -46.48 60.98
N GLY A 16 -11.42 -45.84 61.84
CA GLY A 16 -11.95 -44.50 61.61
C GLY A 16 -10.86 -43.42 61.61
N VAL A 17 -9.91 -43.48 62.54
CA VAL A 17 -8.78 -42.53 62.60
C VAL A 17 -7.85 -42.71 61.39
N VAL A 18 -7.51 -43.95 61.04
CA VAL A 18 -6.67 -44.26 59.87
C VAL A 18 -7.37 -43.87 58.56
N GLY A 19 -8.66 -44.19 58.42
CA GLY A 19 -9.45 -43.80 57.26
C GLY A 19 -9.59 -42.28 57.12
N GLY A 20 -9.88 -41.57 58.21
CA GLY A 20 -10.00 -40.11 58.24
C GLY A 20 -8.69 -39.40 57.90
N SER A 21 -7.57 -39.85 58.49
CA SER A 21 -6.23 -39.30 58.19
C SER A 21 -5.75 -39.60 56.77
N ALA A 22 -6.05 -40.79 56.24
CA ALA A 22 -5.76 -41.10 54.85
C ALA A 22 -6.61 -40.27 53.86
N TRP A 23 -7.86 -39.96 54.22
CA TRP A 23 -8.74 -39.11 53.40
C TRP A 23 -8.25 -37.65 53.37
N THR A 24 -7.90 -37.08 54.52
CA THR A 24 -7.36 -35.71 54.56
C THR A 24 -6.00 -35.62 53.85
N ALA A 25 -5.11 -36.60 54.03
CA ALA A 25 -3.83 -36.63 53.32
C ALA A 25 -4.01 -36.70 51.79
N ARG A 26 -5.00 -37.46 51.30
CA ARG A 26 -5.35 -37.48 49.87
C ARG A 26 -5.92 -36.16 49.38
N GLY A 27 -6.77 -35.50 50.17
CA GLY A 27 -7.29 -34.16 49.85
C GLY A 27 -6.17 -33.14 49.68
N TRP A 28 -5.22 -33.11 50.63
CA TRP A 28 -4.05 -32.23 50.55
C TRP A 28 -3.16 -32.50 49.33
N LEU A 29 -2.94 -33.77 48.97
CA LEU A 29 -2.18 -34.09 47.75
C LEU A 29 -2.92 -33.66 46.48
N ALA A 30 -4.25 -33.82 46.44
CA ALA A 30 -5.07 -33.39 45.31
C ALA A 30 -5.03 -31.87 45.16
N ASP A 31 -5.27 -31.12 46.23
CA ASP A 31 -5.17 -29.64 46.23
C ASP A 31 -3.79 -29.16 45.78
N ALA A 32 -2.72 -29.81 46.27
CA ALA A 32 -1.35 -29.49 45.87
C ALA A 32 -1.07 -29.79 44.39
N SER A 33 -1.68 -30.84 43.82
CA SER A 33 -1.59 -31.14 42.39
C SER A 33 -2.37 -30.15 41.53
N GLU A 34 -3.55 -29.72 41.99
CA GLU A 34 -4.38 -28.73 41.30
C GLU A 34 -3.72 -27.35 41.30
N ALA A 35 -3.12 -26.95 42.41
CA ALA A 35 -2.36 -25.70 42.52
C ALA A 35 -1.16 -25.66 41.56
N LYS A 36 -0.44 -26.79 41.42
CA LYS A 36 0.65 -26.91 40.42
C LYS A 36 0.10 -26.84 39.00
N ALA A 37 -0.95 -27.60 38.70
CA ALA A 37 -1.59 -27.59 37.39
C ALA A 37 -2.20 -26.22 37.02
N ALA A 38 -2.67 -25.44 37.99
CA ALA A 38 -3.09 -24.06 37.78
C ALA A 38 -1.89 -23.15 37.45
N SER A 39 -0.81 -23.24 38.23
CA SER A 39 0.41 -22.46 37.97
C SER A 39 1.03 -22.77 36.60
N ASP A 40 1.06 -24.04 36.20
CA ASP A 40 1.63 -24.42 34.92
C ASP A 40 0.74 -23.93 33.75
N ARG A 41 -0.59 -24.00 33.87
CA ARG A 41 -1.52 -23.39 32.91
C ARG A 41 -1.34 -21.87 32.81
N ASP A 42 -1.08 -21.18 33.91
CA ASP A 42 -0.84 -19.73 33.88
C ASP A 42 0.47 -19.39 33.17
N LYS A 43 1.54 -20.18 33.39
CA LYS A 43 2.80 -20.03 32.64
C LYS A 43 2.60 -20.27 31.15
N GLU A 44 1.86 -21.30 30.77
CA GLU A 44 1.52 -21.60 29.38
C GLU A 44 0.74 -20.45 28.74
N ARG A 45 -0.28 -19.91 29.42
CA ARG A 45 -1.04 -18.75 28.93
C ARG A 45 -0.18 -17.51 28.75
N LEU A 46 0.75 -17.26 29.67
CA LEU A 46 1.68 -16.14 29.55
C LEU A 46 2.65 -16.34 28.39
N ALA A 47 3.17 -17.56 28.20
CA ALA A 47 4.03 -17.90 27.08
C ALA A 47 3.30 -17.77 25.74
N GLU A 48 2.05 -18.24 25.65
CA GLU A 48 1.20 -18.07 24.48
C GLU A 48 0.90 -16.59 24.21
N ALA A 49 0.59 -15.80 25.24
CA ALA A 49 0.34 -14.38 25.10
C ALA A 49 1.58 -13.65 24.58
N GLN A 50 2.76 -13.96 25.12
CA GLN A 50 4.03 -13.42 24.62
C GLN A 50 4.29 -13.83 23.17
N ALA A 51 4.08 -15.10 22.81
CA ALA A 51 4.24 -15.59 21.44
C ALA A 51 3.28 -14.90 20.46
N LYS A 52 2.04 -14.60 20.88
CA LYS A 52 1.08 -13.84 20.08
C LYS A 52 1.54 -12.38 19.90
N MET A 53 2.04 -11.75 20.95
CA MET A 53 2.53 -10.37 20.88
C MET A 53 3.74 -10.26 19.94
N THR A 54 4.72 -11.16 20.04
CA THR A 54 5.88 -11.17 19.14
C THR A 54 5.47 -11.43 17.68
N ALA A 55 4.51 -12.33 17.45
CA ALA A 55 3.97 -12.56 16.10
C ALA A 55 3.26 -11.31 15.53
N ILE A 56 2.50 -10.59 16.35
CA ILE A 56 1.85 -9.33 15.95
C ILE A 56 2.89 -8.24 15.64
N GLU A 57 3.93 -8.12 16.46
CA GLU A 57 5.02 -7.16 16.24
C GLU A 57 5.78 -7.46 14.94
N ALA A 58 6.11 -8.73 14.69
CA ALA A 58 6.72 -9.16 13.43
C ALA A 58 5.82 -8.82 12.22
N ALA A 59 4.51 -9.11 12.30
CA ALA A 59 3.56 -8.76 11.25
C ALA A 59 3.43 -7.25 11.03
N ARG A 60 3.51 -6.44 12.10
CA ARG A 60 3.49 -4.97 12.01
C ARG A 60 4.78 -4.40 11.42
N GLU A 61 5.93 -4.99 11.71
CA GLU A 61 7.21 -4.59 11.09
C GLU A 61 7.18 -4.85 9.59
N GLU A 62 6.74 -6.04 9.18
CA GLU A 62 6.58 -6.38 7.76
C GLU A 62 5.55 -5.46 7.07
N GLY A 63 4.43 -5.18 7.73
CA GLY A 63 3.45 -4.21 7.23
C GLY A 63 4.02 -2.80 7.06
N ARG A 64 4.85 -2.34 8.00
CA ARG A 64 5.56 -1.04 7.90
C ARG A 64 6.54 -1.03 6.74
N ARG A 65 7.30 -2.11 6.53
CA ARG A 65 8.21 -2.25 5.40
C ARG A 65 7.48 -2.14 4.07
N ARG A 66 6.42 -2.93 3.87
CA ARG A 66 5.60 -2.89 2.64
C ARG A 66 4.99 -1.52 2.39
N THR A 67 4.49 -0.89 3.45
CA THR A 67 3.93 0.48 3.36
C THR A 67 5.00 1.47 2.93
N ALA A 68 6.21 1.41 3.51
CA ALA A 68 7.31 2.29 3.14
C ALA A 68 7.73 2.13 1.66
N GLU A 69 7.73 0.90 1.13
CA GLU A 69 8.01 0.65 -0.29
C GLU A 69 6.93 1.24 -1.21
N VAL A 70 5.65 1.08 -0.84
CA VAL A 70 4.51 1.69 -1.58
C VAL A 70 4.59 3.22 -1.54
N GLU A 71 4.90 3.81 -0.39
CA GLU A 71 5.05 5.26 -0.22
C GLU A 71 6.18 5.80 -1.10
N LYS A 72 7.32 5.10 -1.15
CA LYS A 72 8.44 5.44 -2.02
C LYS A 72 8.05 5.37 -3.51
N ALA A 73 7.37 4.30 -3.92
CA ALA A 73 6.88 4.15 -5.30
C ALA A 73 5.93 5.29 -5.68
N ARG A 74 5.03 5.69 -4.77
CA ARG A 74 4.14 6.84 -4.95
C ARG A 74 4.92 8.15 -5.08
N ASP A 75 5.90 8.39 -4.23
CA ASP A 75 6.68 9.63 -4.26
C ASP A 75 7.52 9.74 -5.53
N ASP A 76 8.09 8.63 -6.00
CA ASP A 76 8.78 8.59 -7.29
C ASP A 76 7.82 8.79 -8.47
N ALA A 77 6.60 8.25 -8.40
CA ALA A 77 5.56 8.52 -9.39
C ALA A 77 5.16 10.01 -9.42
N LYS A 78 5.00 10.65 -8.24
CA LYS A 78 4.74 12.09 -8.15
C LYS A 78 5.86 12.92 -8.77
N LYS A 79 7.13 12.58 -8.51
CA LYS A 79 8.29 13.26 -9.11
C LYS A 79 8.31 13.12 -10.63
N GLN A 80 8.05 11.91 -11.15
CA GLN A 80 7.98 11.67 -12.60
C GLN A 80 6.83 12.43 -13.24
N ALA A 81 5.65 12.46 -12.60
CA ALA A 81 4.51 13.24 -13.07
C ALA A 81 4.83 14.74 -13.10
N ALA A 82 5.47 15.27 -12.05
CA ALA A 82 5.87 16.67 -12.00
C ALA A 82 6.91 17.02 -13.08
N ALA A 83 7.89 16.14 -13.33
CA ALA A 83 8.87 16.31 -14.39
C ALA A 83 8.19 16.28 -15.78
N ALA A 84 7.26 15.37 -16.01
CA ALA A 84 6.49 15.29 -17.25
C ALA A 84 5.66 16.56 -17.50
N VAL A 85 4.99 17.09 -16.46
CA VAL A 85 4.26 18.36 -16.52
C VAL A 85 5.19 19.53 -16.85
N ALA A 86 6.38 19.59 -16.23
CA ALA A 86 7.36 20.62 -16.52
C ALA A 86 7.88 20.54 -17.98
N SER A 87 8.16 19.34 -18.48
CA SER A 87 8.54 19.15 -19.90
C SER A 87 7.41 19.49 -20.87
N ALA A 88 6.16 19.19 -20.51
CA ALA A 88 5.01 19.56 -21.32
C ALA A 88 4.84 21.08 -21.36
N ALA A 89 5.06 21.78 -20.24
CA ALA A 89 5.01 23.25 -20.17
C ALA A 89 6.12 23.91 -21.01
N SER A 90 7.35 23.38 -20.99
CA SER A 90 8.43 23.90 -21.84
C SER A 90 8.13 23.65 -23.32
N ALA A 91 7.67 22.46 -23.69
CA ALA A 91 7.26 22.14 -25.06
C ALA A 91 6.12 23.04 -25.56
N ARG A 92 5.10 23.31 -24.72
CA ARG A 92 4.01 24.26 -25.03
C ARG A 92 4.53 25.68 -25.26
N THR A 93 5.53 26.10 -24.49
CA THR A 93 6.15 27.43 -24.65
C THR A 93 6.86 27.54 -26.00
N GLU A 94 7.65 26.52 -26.38
CA GLU A 94 8.32 26.52 -27.69
C GLU A 94 7.32 26.41 -28.85
N HIS A 95 6.26 25.61 -28.70
CA HIS A 95 5.18 25.51 -29.68
C HIS A 95 4.48 26.85 -29.91
N ASN A 96 4.15 27.58 -28.83
CA ASN A 96 3.57 28.92 -28.93
C ASN A 96 4.51 29.90 -29.63
N ARG A 97 5.82 29.88 -29.35
CA ARG A 97 6.79 30.72 -30.06
C ARG A 97 6.87 30.40 -31.55
N LEU A 98 6.83 29.12 -31.91
CA LEU A 98 6.77 28.67 -33.31
C LEU A 98 5.49 29.15 -34.00
N ARG A 99 4.35 29.06 -33.31
CA ARG A 99 3.06 29.62 -33.77
C ARG A 99 3.17 31.12 -34.02
N ASP A 100 3.68 31.89 -33.07
CA ASP A 100 3.77 33.35 -33.19
C ASP A 100 4.66 33.77 -34.37
N ARG A 101 5.76 33.03 -34.60
CA ARG A 101 6.63 33.24 -35.78
C ARG A 101 5.93 32.88 -37.09
N ALA A 102 5.17 31.79 -37.12
CA ALA A 102 4.39 31.39 -38.30
C ALA A 102 3.30 32.42 -38.62
N ASP A 103 2.56 32.88 -37.61
CA ASP A 103 1.52 33.91 -37.74
C ASP A 103 2.12 35.26 -38.17
N ALA A 104 3.34 35.60 -37.72
CA ALA A 104 4.06 36.78 -38.18
C ALA A 104 4.51 36.65 -39.65
N LEU A 105 5.02 35.49 -40.05
CA LEU A 105 5.41 35.22 -41.44
C LEU A 105 4.20 35.25 -42.38
N ALA A 106 3.07 34.68 -41.95
CA ALA A 106 1.81 34.70 -42.70
C ALA A 106 1.34 36.14 -42.96
N ARG A 107 1.30 36.98 -41.92
CA ARG A 107 0.97 38.41 -42.04
C ARG A 107 1.94 39.19 -42.91
N ALA A 108 3.24 38.87 -42.85
CA ALA A 108 4.24 39.50 -43.72
C ALA A 108 4.07 39.09 -45.19
N ALA A 109 3.67 37.86 -45.45
CA ALA A 109 3.39 37.36 -46.80
C ALA A 109 2.12 37.98 -47.40
N SER A 110 1.05 38.15 -46.62
CA SER A 110 -0.19 38.78 -47.08
C SER A 110 -0.05 40.28 -47.41
N GLY A 111 0.99 40.94 -46.90
CA GLY A 111 1.31 42.34 -47.19
C GLY A 111 2.21 42.58 -48.41
N ARG A 112 2.69 41.53 -49.08
CA ARG A 112 3.47 41.66 -50.33
C ARG A 112 2.56 41.88 -51.53
N ASP A 113 2.96 42.78 -52.41
CA ASP A 113 2.23 43.18 -53.60
C ASP A 113 1.97 41.97 -54.54
N PRO A 114 0.71 41.60 -54.80
CA PRO A 114 0.37 40.46 -55.66
C PRO A 114 0.85 40.64 -57.11
N ALA A 115 1.19 41.86 -57.53
CA ALA A 115 1.74 42.13 -58.86
C ALA A 115 3.17 41.59 -59.06
N ALA A 116 3.90 41.24 -58.00
CA ALA A 116 5.27 40.72 -58.09
C ALA A 116 5.36 39.20 -58.37
N ALA A 117 4.25 38.45 -58.29
CA ALA A 117 4.24 37.00 -58.50
C ALA A 117 3.70 36.65 -59.89
N GLY A 118 4.60 36.30 -60.82
CA GLY A 118 4.28 35.88 -62.20
C GLY A 118 3.59 34.51 -62.35
N GLY A 119 2.68 34.15 -61.45
CA GLY A 119 1.90 32.92 -61.49
C GLY A 119 0.91 32.92 -60.35
N SER A 120 -0.38 32.69 -60.65
CA SER A 120 -1.57 32.77 -59.77
C SER A 120 -1.28 32.84 -58.26
N PRO A 121 -1.74 33.90 -57.56
CA PRO A 121 -1.46 34.02 -56.14
C PRO A 121 -2.25 32.93 -55.37
N PRO A 122 -1.62 32.15 -54.47
CA PRO A 122 -2.35 31.77 -53.29
C PRO A 122 -2.66 33.08 -52.56
N GLY A 123 -3.92 33.52 -52.61
CA GLY A 123 -4.37 34.66 -51.80
C GLY A 123 -4.06 34.43 -50.32
N ALA A 124 -4.15 35.48 -49.50
CA ALA A 124 -4.01 35.39 -48.04
C ALA A 124 -4.71 34.14 -47.44
N ASP A 125 -5.86 33.77 -48.01
CA ASP A 125 -6.66 32.57 -47.74
C ASP A 125 -5.88 31.24 -47.72
N GLY A 126 -4.89 31.03 -48.60
CA GLY A 126 -4.13 29.78 -48.66
C GLY A 126 -3.12 29.64 -47.53
N VAL A 127 -2.50 30.76 -47.14
CA VAL A 127 -1.57 30.82 -45.99
C VAL A 127 -2.36 30.72 -44.68
N ASP A 128 -3.51 31.39 -44.61
CA ASP A 128 -4.41 31.33 -43.47
C ASP A 128 -4.99 29.92 -43.27
N LEU A 129 -5.34 29.22 -44.36
CA LEU A 129 -5.78 27.83 -44.31
C LEU A 129 -4.67 26.91 -43.78
N LEU A 130 -3.43 27.10 -44.23
CA LEU A 130 -2.30 26.28 -43.77
C LEU A 130 -1.99 26.52 -42.29
N ALA A 131 -2.06 27.77 -41.83
CA ALA A 131 -1.95 28.13 -40.41
C ALA A 131 -3.08 27.51 -39.57
N TYR A 132 -4.33 27.56 -40.07
CA TYR A 132 -5.49 26.94 -39.43
C TYR A 132 -5.38 25.42 -39.33
N MET A 133 -4.95 24.75 -40.41
CA MET A 133 -4.70 23.30 -40.42
C MET A 133 -3.58 22.90 -39.46
N LEU A 134 -2.46 23.63 -39.49
CA LEU A 134 -1.33 23.38 -38.59
C LEU A 134 -1.75 23.53 -37.12
N ARG A 135 -2.58 24.54 -36.80
CA ARG A 135 -3.17 24.70 -35.46
C ARG A 135 -4.01 23.49 -35.07
N ARG A 136 -4.94 23.07 -35.92
CA ARG A 136 -5.85 21.96 -35.63
C ARG A 136 -5.12 20.63 -35.42
N VAL A 137 -4.10 20.35 -36.24
CA VAL A 137 -3.27 19.15 -36.10
C VAL A 137 -2.42 19.21 -34.82
N SER A 138 -1.80 20.37 -34.55
CA SER A 138 -1.01 20.55 -33.33
C SER A 138 -1.84 20.38 -32.07
N ASP A 139 -3.02 21.01 -31.99
CA ASP A 139 -3.90 20.92 -30.82
C ASP A 139 -4.34 19.47 -30.56
N ARG A 140 -4.63 18.71 -31.62
CA ARG A 140 -4.95 17.29 -31.52
C ARG A 140 -3.76 16.45 -31.07
N ALA A 141 -2.56 16.75 -31.58
CA ALA A 141 -1.34 16.05 -31.17
C ALA A 141 -1.04 16.29 -29.68
N THR A 142 -1.20 17.51 -29.17
CA THR A 142 -1.01 17.82 -27.74
C THR A 142 -2.03 17.11 -26.86
N GLN A 143 -3.31 17.08 -27.24
CA GLN A 143 -4.33 16.32 -26.48
C GLN A 143 -4.00 14.84 -26.40
N LEU A 144 -3.52 14.25 -27.51
CA LEU A 144 -3.15 12.84 -27.54
C LEU A 144 -1.91 12.56 -26.68
N ALA A 145 -0.92 13.44 -26.70
CA ALA A 145 0.27 13.35 -25.86
C ALA A 145 -0.07 13.41 -24.37
N ASP A 146 -0.94 14.35 -23.95
CA ASP A 146 -1.38 14.47 -22.55
C ASP A 146 -2.05 13.17 -22.05
N ILE A 147 -2.89 12.54 -22.88
CA ILE A 147 -3.54 11.26 -22.55
C ILE A 147 -2.50 10.14 -22.45
N ALA A 148 -1.58 10.05 -23.41
CA ALA A 148 -0.56 9.02 -23.46
C ALA A 148 0.41 9.11 -22.26
N ASP A 149 0.85 10.31 -21.90
CA ASP A 149 1.72 10.54 -20.75
C ASP A 149 1.01 10.19 -19.44
N GLY A 150 -0.27 10.58 -19.30
CA GLY A 150 -1.10 10.20 -18.15
C GLY A 150 -1.25 8.68 -18.00
N ALA A 151 -1.55 7.99 -19.10
CA ALA A 151 -1.66 6.53 -19.11
C ALA A 151 -0.34 5.84 -18.76
N ARG A 152 0.78 6.35 -19.28
CA ARG A 152 2.12 5.82 -19.00
C ARG A 152 2.49 5.96 -17.52
N VAL A 153 2.26 7.13 -16.92
CA VAL A 153 2.54 7.35 -15.49
C VAL A 153 1.67 6.43 -14.62
N ALA A 154 0.39 6.28 -14.96
CA ALA A 154 -0.51 5.37 -14.25
C ALA A 154 -0.02 3.91 -14.34
N GLY A 155 0.33 3.43 -15.55
CA GLY A 155 0.85 2.08 -15.76
C GLY A 155 2.12 1.79 -14.97
N LEU A 156 3.13 2.68 -15.05
CA LEU A 156 4.37 2.55 -14.28
C LEU A 156 4.15 2.59 -12.76
N THR A 157 3.08 3.23 -12.30
CA THR A 157 2.72 3.24 -10.87
C THR A 157 2.08 1.91 -10.47
N CYS A 158 1.17 1.38 -11.29
CA CYS A 158 0.58 0.07 -11.08
C CYS A 158 1.65 -1.03 -11.04
N GLU A 159 2.59 -1.05 -11.97
CA GLU A 159 3.70 -2.02 -12.01
C GLU A 159 4.55 -1.95 -10.73
N ARG A 160 4.96 -0.75 -10.30
CA ARG A 160 5.76 -0.59 -9.08
C ARG A 160 5.04 -1.00 -7.80
N ILE A 161 3.76 -0.66 -7.66
CA ILE A 161 2.95 -1.09 -6.52
C ILE A 161 2.84 -2.62 -6.53
N TYR A 162 2.60 -3.19 -7.70
CA TYR A 162 2.48 -4.62 -7.86
C TYR A 162 3.78 -5.35 -7.47
N ASP A 163 4.94 -4.84 -7.88
CA ASP A 163 6.24 -5.38 -7.51
C ASP A 163 6.53 -5.26 -6.00
N ALA A 164 6.10 -4.17 -5.36
CA ALA A 164 6.20 -3.98 -3.91
C ALA A 164 5.30 -4.94 -3.12
N LEU A 165 4.19 -5.42 -3.71
CA LEU A 165 3.31 -6.41 -3.09
C LEU A 165 3.80 -7.85 -3.27
N ARG A 166 4.67 -8.11 -4.27
CA ARG A 166 5.25 -9.44 -4.53
C ARG A 166 6.55 -9.71 -3.77
N GLN A 167 7.21 -8.68 -3.23
CA GLN A 167 8.42 -8.81 -2.40
C GLN A 167 8.08 -9.04 -0.92
#